data_AF-A0A4U7D9G0-F1
#
_entry.id   AF-A0A4U7D9G0-F1
#
_cell.length_a   1.000
_cell.length_b   1.000
_cell.length_c   1.000
_cell.angle_alpha   90.00
_cell.angle_beta   90.00
_cell.angle_gamma   90.00
#
_symmetry.space_group_name_H-M   'P 1'
#
loop_
_entity.id
_entity.type
_entity.pdbx_description
1 polymer ?
#
loop_
_entity_poly.entity_id
_entity_poly.type
_entity_poly.pdbx_seq_one_letter_code
_entity_poly.pdbx_strand_id
1 'polypeptide(L)' 'MQELSPDALSEQLRNDDEGPLVLDVRHEAEFEEWHIPGSVNVDVYDELTEDPDSAKPALSDLP' A
#
# COMPACT_ATOMS: atom_id res chain seq x y z
N MET A 1 -6.95 12.54 7.74
CA MET A 1 -6.27 11.27 7.39
C MET A 1 -5.68 10.75 8.69
N GLN A 2 -5.88 9.46 9.02
CA GLN A 2 -5.25 8.87 10.19
C GLN A 2 -3.87 8.38 9.79
N GLU A 3 -2.85 8.67 10.59
CA GLU A 3 -1.48 8.24 10.35
C GLU A 3 -1.14 7.09 11.29
N LEU A 4 -0.41 6.09 10.78
CA LEU A 4 0.07 4.95 11.56
C LEU A 4 1.59 5.00 11.59
N SER A 5 2.18 4.91 12.78
CA SER A 5 3.64 4.89 12.91
C SER A 5 4.22 3.55 12.43
N PRO A 6 5.51 3.51 12.01
CA PRO A 6 6.17 2.27 11.60
C PRO A 6 6.14 1.18 12.68
N ASP A 7 6.36 1.55 13.95
CA ASP A 7 6.31 0.60 15.07
C ASP A 7 4.91 0.03 15.25
N ALA A 8 3.85 0.86 15.16
CA ALA A 8 2.49 0.40 15.31
C ALA A 8 2.05 -0.53 14.16
N LEU A 9 2.48 -0.23 12.92
CA LEU A 9 2.28 -1.12 11.79
C LEU A 9 3.01 -2.45 11.99
N SER A 10 4.27 -2.41 12.44
CA SER A 10 5.05 -3.63 12.72
C SER A 10 4.39 -4.50 13.78
N GLU A 11 3.79 -3.92 14.82
CA GLU A 11 3.08 -4.68 15.84
C GLU A 11 1.79 -5.32 15.29
N GLN A 12 1.02 -4.61 14.45
CA GLN A 12 -0.18 -5.18 13.82
C GLN A 12 0.17 -6.35 12.88
N LEU A 13 1.22 -6.21 12.08
CA LEU A 13 1.65 -7.27 11.14
C LEU A 13 2.19 -8.53 11.83
N ARG A 14 2.59 -8.45 13.10
CA ARG A 14 3.14 -9.59 13.85
C ARG A 14 2.10 -10.34 14.69
N ASN A 15 1.04 -9.66 15.13
CA ASN A 15 0.15 -10.16 16.18
C ASN A 15 -1.23 -10.64 15.67
N ASP A 16 -1.60 -10.30 14.43
CA ASP A 16 -2.91 -10.66 13.86
C ASP A 16 -2.77 -11.72 12.74
N ASP A 17 -3.45 -12.87 12.88
CA ASP A 17 -3.65 -13.87 11.81
C ASP A 17 -4.42 -13.27 10.60
N GLU A 18 -5.16 -12.17 10.82
CA GLU A 18 -5.85 -11.35 9.82
C GLU A 18 -5.36 -9.89 9.90
N GLY A 19 -4.05 -9.68 9.72
CA GLY A 19 -3.46 -8.34 9.69
C GLY A 19 -4.00 -7.43 8.56
N PRO A 20 -3.75 -6.11 8.62
CA PRO A 20 -4.26 -5.18 7.62
C PRO A 20 -3.68 -5.45 6.22
N LEU A 21 -4.46 -5.14 5.18
CA LEU A 21 -3.93 -5.04 3.82
C LEU A 21 -2.93 -3.87 3.75
N VAL A 22 -1.67 -4.19 3.43
CA VAL A 22 -0.64 -3.17 3.17
C VAL A 22 -0.59 -2.93 1.67
N LEU A 23 -1.02 -1.74 1.26
CA LEU A 23 -0.98 -1.30 -0.13
C LEU A 23 0.22 -0.37 -0.33
N ASP A 24 1.16 -0.76 -1.20
CA ASP A 24 2.27 0.09 -1.64
C ASP A 24 1.89 0.73 -2.99
N VAL A 25 1.75 2.05 -2.99
CA VAL A 25 1.31 2.82 -4.17
C VAL A 25 2.46 3.35 -5.02
N ARG A 26 3.72 3.04 -4.66
CA ARG A 26 4.91 3.49 -5.38
C ARG A 26 5.06 2.80 -6.74
N HIS A 27 6.00 3.29 -7.53
CA HIS A 27 6.38 2.68 -8.79
C HIS A 27 6.82 1.23 -8.61
N GLU A 28 6.45 0.37 -9.57
CA GLU A 28 6.74 -1.07 -9.51
C GLU A 28 8.23 -1.34 -9.32
N ALA A 29 9.10 -0.60 -10.01
CA ALA A 29 10.56 -0.75 -9.90
C ALA A 29 11.08 -0.49 -8.47
N GLU A 30 10.49 0.45 -7.73
CA GLU A 30 10.88 0.74 -6.34
C GLU A 30 10.38 -0.34 -5.38
N PHE A 31 9.21 -0.92 -5.68
CA PHE A 31 8.65 -2.04 -4.94
C PHE A 31 9.49 -3.31 -5.14
N GLU A 32 9.92 -3.58 -6.36
CA GLU A 32 10.81 -4.71 -6.70
C GLU A 32 12.18 -4.59 -6.03
N GLU A 33 12.72 -3.37 -5.92
CA GLU A 33 13.97 -3.13 -5.20
C GLU A 33 13.82 -3.42 -3.69
N TRP A 34 12.74 -2.94 -3.07
CA TRP A 34 12.40 -3.26 -1.68
C TRP A 34 10.94 -2.92 -1.33
N HIS A 35 10.30 -3.79 -0.56
CA HIS A 35 8.95 -3.57 -0.03
C HIS A 35 8.72 -4.27 1.31
N ILE A 36 7.59 -3.93 1.96
CA ILE A 36 7.16 -4.57 3.21
C ILE A 36 6.67 -5.99 2.89
N PRO A 37 7.19 -7.06 3.55
CA PRO A 37 6.73 -8.41 3.28
C PRO A 37 5.20 -8.56 3.43
N GLY A 38 4.55 -9.12 2.42
CA GLY A 38 3.10 -9.31 2.40
C GLY A 38 2.30 -8.11 1.87
N SER A 39 2.94 -7.00 1.52
CA SER A 39 2.26 -5.89 0.86
C SER A 39 1.92 -6.20 -0.60
N VAL A 40 0.89 -5.54 -1.12
CA VAL A 40 0.49 -5.55 -2.52
C VAL A 40 0.89 -4.24 -3.16
N ASN A 41 1.53 -4.28 -4.33
CA ASN A 41 1.81 -3.09 -5.12
C ASN A 41 0.69 -2.79 -6.09
N VAL A 42 0.30 -1.52 -6.16
CA VAL A 42 -0.50 -0.96 -7.24
C VAL A 42 0.20 0.33 -7.64
N ASP A 43 0.92 0.32 -8.76
CA ASP A 43 1.62 1.48 -9.29
C ASP A 43 0.61 2.52 -9.78
N VAL A 44 0.20 3.41 -8.87
CA VAL A 44 -0.72 4.52 -9.14
C VAL A 44 -0.17 5.85 -8.62
N TYR A 45 1.15 5.93 -8.40
CA TYR A 45 1.79 7.09 -7.80
C TYR A 45 1.57 8.36 -8.63
N ASP A 46 1.76 8.24 -9.95
CA ASP A 46 1.57 9.35 -10.89
C ASP A 46 0.09 9.74 -10.95
N GLU A 47 -0.82 8.77 -11.08
CA GLU A 47 -2.26 9.01 -11.11
C GLU A 47 -2.74 9.74 -9.86
N LEU A 48 -2.32 9.30 -8.66
CA LEU A 48 -2.68 9.97 -7.40
C LEU A 48 -2.09 11.38 -7.28
N THR A 49 -0.93 11.62 -7.89
CA THR A 49 -0.26 12.92 -7.89
C THR A 49 -0.94 13.91 -8.85
N GLU A 50 -1.42 13.43 -9.99
CA GLU A 50 -2.13 14.23 -10.98
C GLU A 50 -3.59 14.48 -10.59
N ASP A 51 -4.34 13.41 -10.33
CA ASP A 51 -5.76 13.41 -10.03
C ASP A 51 -6.19 12.17 -9.23
N PRO A 52 -6.61 12.30 -7.96
CA PRO A 52 -6.96 11.16 -7.10
C PRO A 52 -8.07 10.26 -7.65
N ASP A 53 -8.96 10.79 -8.49
CA ASP A 53 -10.04 10.03 -9.11
C ASP A 53 -9.52 9.05 -10.19
N SER A 54 -8.35 9.34 -10.77
CA SER A 54 -7.76 8.54 -11.85
C SER A 54 -7.21 7.19 -11.38
N ALA A 55 -6.83 7.06 -10.10
CA ALA A 55 -6.38 5.79 -9.52
C ALA A 55 -7.53 4.82 -9.16
N LYS A 56 -8.79 5.31 -9.11
CA LYS A 56 -9.94 4.52 -8.66
C LYS A 56 -10.14 3.19 -9.39
N PRO A 57 -9.99 3.10 -10.73
CA PRO A 57 -10.15 1.83 -11.44
C PRO A 57 -9.16 0.77 -10.96
N ALA A 58 -7.89 1.13 -10.79
CA ALA A 58 -6.85 0.21 -10.36
C ALA A 58 -7.03 -0.27 -8.91
N LEU A 59 -7.58 0.60 -8.04
CA LEU A 59 -7.84 0.27 -6.64
C LEU A 59 -9.14 -0.52 -6.42
N SER A 60 -10.01 -0.65 -7.43
CA SER A 60 -11.32 -1.28 -7.28
C SER A 60 -11.27 -2.81 -7.19
N ASP A 61 -10.16 -3.43 -7.61
CA ASP A 61 -9.96 -4.89 -7.61
C ASP A 61 -9.23 -5.41 -6.36
N LEU A 62 -8.97 -4.54 -5.38
CA LEU A 62 -8.35 -4.94 -4.11
C LEU A 62 -9.33 -5.78 -3.27
N PRO A 63 -8.82 -6.79 -2.52
CA PRO A 63 -9.63 -7.70 -1.70
C PRO A 63 -10.37 -7.01 -0.55
#